data_AF-A0A7Y2ZEG9-F1
#
_entry.id   AF-A0A7Y2ZEG9-F1
#
_cell.length_a   1.000
_cell.length_b   1.000
_cell.length_c   1.000
_cell.angle_alpha   90.00
_cell.angle_beta   90.00
_cell.angle_gamma   90.00
#
_symmetry.space_group_name_H-M   'P 1'
#
loop_
_entity.id
_entity.type
_entity.pdbx_description
1 polymer ?
#
loop_
_entity_poly.entity_id
_entity_poly.type
_entity_poly.pdbx_seq_one_letter_code
_entity_poly.pdbx_strand_id
1 'polypeptide(L)'
;MREAPSGRLARERRYRPAMWVAALATTMVACGTAEAPQPDTDAATPPVSTLPDATSLGATWPGETWPVSTPEAEGFDGQAIDALVADLEGGAYGLVDAFLLIRNGRAVADHR
;
A
#
# COMPACT_ATOMS: atom_id res chain seq x y z
N MET A 1 8.14 50.25 28.24
CA MET A 1 6.86 49.52 28.36
C MET A 1 6.46 49.09 26.96
N ARG A 2 6.26 47.83 26.59
CA ARG A 2 6.30 46.51 27.23
C ARG A 2 6.45 45.55 26.04
N GLU A 3 7.58 44.87 25.94
CA GLU A 3 7.68 43.40 25.97
C GLU A 3 7.07 42.65 24.77
N ALA A 4 7.97 41.98 24.04
CA ALA A 4 7.67 40.87 23.15
C ALA A 4 7.29 39.61 23.94
N PRO A 5 6.49 38.70 23.38
CA PRO A 5 6.44 37.32 23.86
C PRO A 5 7.32 36.41 23.00
N SER A 6 8.41 35.96 23.60
CA SER A 6 9.10 34.72 23.25
C SER A 6 8.23 33.51 23.60
N GLY A 7 8.02 32.60 22.63
CA GLY A 7 7.61 31.20 22.87
C GLY A 7 8.27 30.34 21.80
N ARG A 8 9.32 29.54 22.11
CA ARG A 8 9.24 28.16 22.62
C ARG A 8 8.25 27.34 21.76
N LEU A 9 8.60 26.29 21.02
CA LEU A 9 9.55 25.21 21.29
C LEU A 9 9.99 24.56 19.98
N ALA A 10 11.29 24.32 19.87
CA ALA A 10 11.86 23.30 19.01
C ALA A 10 11.15 21.95 19.24
N ARG A 11 10.64 21.34 18.16
CA ARG A 11 10.36 19.90 18.12
C ARG A 11 11.17 19.30 16.98
N GLU A 12 12.46 19.11 17.25
CA GLU A 12 13.29 18.15 16.52
C GLU A 12 12.69 16.75 16.73
N ARG A 13 11.85 16.27 15.81
CA ARG A 13 11.56 14.84 15.73
C ARG A 13 12.73 14.18 15.01
N ARG A 14 13.74 13.80 15.79
CA ARG A 14 14.80 12.87 15.36
C ARG A 14 14.16 11.53 15.05
N TYR A 15 13.76 11.32 13.81
CA TYR A 15 13.41 9.99 13.31
C TYR A 15 14.70 9.20 13.09
N ARG A 16 14.99 8.27 14.00
CA ARG A 16 15.95 7.17 13.78
C ARG A 16 15.16 5.88 13.61
N PRO A 17 14.90 5.40 12.38
CA PRO A 17 14.56 4.00 12.19
C PRO A 17 15.85 3.18 12.18
N ALA A 18 15.87 2.20 13.09
CA ALA A 18 16.95 1.27 13.33
C ALA A 18 17.33 0.50 12.06
N MET A 19 18.63 0.48 11.76
CA MET A 19 19.27 -0.54 10.93
C MET A 19 18.93 -1.92 11.50
N TRP A 20 18.08 -2.68 10.82
CA TRP A 20 18.07 -4.12 10.94
C TRP A 20 18.93 -4.70 9.83
N VAL A 21 20.17 -5.02 10.20
CA VAL A 21 21.05 -5.90 9.44
C VAL A 21 20.51 -7.32 9.61
N ALA A 22 19.97 -7.90 8.55
CA ALA A 22 19.73 -9.33 8.48
C ALA A 22 20.49 -9.86 7.26
N ALA A 23 21.71 -10.35 7.53
CA ALA A 23 22.50 -11.14 6.61
C ALA A 23 21.78 -12.47 6.39
N LEU A 24 21.45 -12.80 5.13
CA LEU A 24 20.96 -14.11 4.76
C LEU A 24 21.96 -14.79 3.83
N ALA A 25 22.37 -15.97 4.29
CA ALA A 25 23.46 -16.78 3.80
C ALA A 25 23.26 -17.24 2.35
N THR A 26 24.33 -17.11 1.58
CA THR A 26 24.49 -17.68 0.24
C THR A 26 24.68 -19.19 0.35
N THR A 27 23.68 -19.98 -0.04
CA THR A 27 23.86 -21.43 -0.27
C THR A 27 23.99 -21.69 -1.78
N MET A 28 25.21 -22.05 -2.19
CA MET A 28 25.50 -22.61 -3.51
C MET A 28 24.73 -23.92 -3.69
N VAL A 29 23.90 -23.99 -4.74
CA VAL A 29 23.32 -25.23 -5.23
C VAL A 29 24.15 -25.71 -6.41
N ALA A 30 24.74 -26.90 -6.25
CA ALA A 30 25.46 -27.61 -7.29
C ALA A 30 24.49 -28.10 -8.38
N CYS A 31 24.70 -27.71 -9.63
CA CYS A 31 24.04 -28.33 -10.79
C CYS A 31 24.71 -29.68 -11.09
N GLY A 32 24.04 -30.77 -10.70
CA GLY A 32 24.34 -32.12 -11.18
C GLY A 32 23.53 -32.43 -12.43
N THR A 33 24.22 -32.72 -13.53
CA THR A 33 23.68 -33.07 -14.84
C THR A 33 23.28 -34.55 -14.86
N ALA A 34 22.00 -34.85 -15.09
CA ALA A 34 21.54 -36.20 -15.42
C ALA A 34 20.48 -36.10 -16.52
N GLU A 35 20.95 -36.23 -17.76
CA GLU A 35 20.15 -36.32 -18.98
C GLU A 35 19.49 -37.70 -19.05
N ALA A 36 18.16 -37.75 -19.00
CA ALA A 36 17.37 -38.96 -19.22
C ALA A 36 16.81 -38.93 -20.66
N PRO A 37 16.76 -40.07 -21.37
CA PRO A 37 16.24 -40.12 -22.74
C PRO A 37 14.72 -39.94 -22.75
N GLN A 38 14.22 -38.95 -23.48
CA GLN A 38 12.78 -38.74 -23.68
C GLN A 38 12.26 -39.64 -24.82
N PRO A 39 11.16 -40.39 -24.62
CA PRO A 39 10.46 -41.02 -25.72
C PRO A 39 9.64 -39.98 -26.49
N ASP A 40 9.75 -40.01 -27.82
CA ASP A 40 8.90 -39.26 -28.73
C ASP A 40 7.43 -39.65 -28.49
N THR A 41 6.60 -38.69 -28.08
CA THR A 41 5.14 -38.85 -28.10
C THR A 41 4.51 -37.54 -28.56
N ASP A 42 3.90 -37.64 -29.73
CA ASP A 42 3.12 -36.66 -30.45
C ASP A 42 2.02 -36.01 -29.58
N ALA A 43 1.74 -34.73 -29.84
CA ALA A 43 0.57 -33.97 -29.38
C ALA A 43 0.26 -33.91 -27.86
N ALA A 44 1.05 -33.14 -27.10
CA ALA A 44 0.61 -32.58 -25.82
C ALA A 44 0.60 -31.05 -25.89
N THR A 45 -0.60 -30.48 -25.95
CA THR A 45 -0.87 -29.07 -25.58
C THR A 45 -0.06 -28.73 -24.32
N PRO A 46 0.67 -27.59 -24.27
CA PRO A 46 1.39 -27.21 -23.05
C PRO A 46 0.40 -27.18 -21.89
N PRO A 47 0.72 -27.73 -20.70
CA PRO A 47 -0.13 -27.54 -19.54
C PRO A 47 -0.20 -26.04 -19.29
N VAL A 48 -1.35 -25.45 -19.59
CA VAL A 48 -1.64 -24.06 -19.24
C VAL A 48 -1.43 -23.99 -17.74
N SER A 49 -0.47 -23.21 -17.29
CA SER A 49 -0.24 -22.96 -15.87
C SER A 49 -1.52 -22.33 -15.31
N THR A 50 -2.41 -23.17 -14.80
CA THR A 50 -3.52 -22.75 -13.95
C THR A 50 -2.87 -22.25 -12.67
N LEU A 51 -2.46 -20.98 -12.67
CA LEU A 51 -2.23 -20.25 -11.44
C LEU A 51 -3.47 -20.44 -10.59
N PRO A 52 -3.35 -20.77 -9.30
CA PRO A 52 -4.52 -20.79 -8.42
C PRO A 52 -5.22 -19.45 -8.59
N ASP A 53 -6.50 -19.49 -8.96
CA ASP A 53 -7.37 -18.34 -8.89
C ASP A 53 -7.14 -17.78 -7.50
N ALA A 54 -6.58 -16.57 -7.42
CA ALA A 54 -6.27 -15.92 -6.18
C ALA A 54 -7.61 -15.65 -5.49
N THR A 55 -8.14 -16.71 -4.87
CA THR A 55 -9.36 -16.72 -4.10
C THR A 55 -9.11 -15.65 -3.07
N SER A 56 -9.72 -14.51 -3.35
CA SER A 56 -9.32 -13.23 -2.81
C SER A 56 -9.36 -13.34 -1.30
N LEU A 57 -8.18 -13.21 -0.68
CA LEU A 57 -8.07 -13.02 0.75
C LEU A 57 -8.67 -11.63 1.06
N GLY A 58 -10.00 -11.55 1.08
CA GLY A 58 -10.81 -10.42 1.52
C GLY A 58 -10.82 -9.15 0.65
N ALA A 59 -10.02 -9.05 -0.40
CA ALA A 59 -9.99 -7.87 -1.27
C ALA A 59 -11.09 -7.95 -2.35
N THR A 60 -12.26 -7.41 -2.06
CA THR A 60 -13.32 -7.20 -3.06
C THR A 60 -12.87 -6.08 -4.01
N TRP A 61 -12.59 -6.41 -5.28
CA TRP A 61 -12.50 -5.40 -6.33
C TRP A 61 -13.88 -4.73 -6.44
N PRO A 62 -14.04 -3.41 -6.28
CA PRO A 62 -15.30 -2.75 -6.53
C PRO A 62 -15.79 -2.97 -7.97
N GLY A 63 -17.12 -3.11 -8.09
CA GLY A 63 -17.82 -2.92 -9.34
C GLY A 63 -18.00 -1.43 -9.61
N GLU A 64 -19.24 -0.98 -9.76
CA GLU A 64 -19.55 0.44 -10.04
C GLU A 64 -19.31 1.37 -8.85
N THR A 65 -19.28 0.83 -7.62
CA THR A 65 -19.06 1.60 -6.39
C THR A 65 -18.14 0.87 -5.42
N TRP A 66 -17.37 1.65 -4.66
CA TRP A 66 -16.53 1.13 -3.59
C TRP A 66 -17.38 0.88 -2.34
N PRO A 67 -17.21 -0.28 -1.66
CA PRO A 67 -17.74 -0.44 -0.31
C PRO A 67 -17.18 0.65 0.60
N VAL A 68 -18.04 1.33 1.37
CA VAL A 68 -17.62 2.45 2.24
C VAL A 68 -17.23 1.92 3.62
N SER A 69 -16.22 2.55 4.22
CA SER A 69 -15.77 2.34 5.61
C SER A 69 -15.55 3.68 6.30
N THR A 70 -15.20 3.67 7.59
CA THR A 70 -14.79 4.88 8.31
C THR A 70 -13.28 4.95 8.45
N PRO A 71 -12.69 6.16 8.58
CA PRO A 71 -11.27 6.33 8.86
C PRO A 71 -10.78 5.47 10.02
N GLU A 72 -11.50 5.49 11.14
CA GLU A 72 -11.10 4.81 12.37
C GLU A 72 -11.14 3.28 12.21
N ALA A 73 -12.14 2.75 11.49
CA ALA A 73 -12.27 1.33 11.22
C ALA A 73 -11.11 0.79 10.36
N GLU A 74 -10.61 1.61 9.44
CA GLU A 74 -9.44 1.28 8.62
C GLU A 74 -8.11 1.67 9.28
N GLY A 75 -8.12 2.21 10.51
CA GLY A 75 -6.91 2.58 11.25
C GLY A 75 -6.23 3.85 10.75
N PHE A 76 -7.02 4.81 10.27
CA PHE A 76 -6.61 6.19 10.04
C PHE A 76 -7.03 7.10 11.20
N ASP A 77 -6.33 8.23 11.33
CA ASP A 77 -6.75 9.34 12.19
C ASP A 77 -7.73 10.22 11.39
N GLY A 78 -9.01 10.19 11.77
CA GLY A 78 -10.06 10.96 11.10
C GLY A 78 -9.76 12.47 11.09
N GLN A 79 -9.18 13.02 12.16
CA GLN A 79 -8.86 14.45 12.23
C GLN A 79 -7.77 14.86 11.23
N ALA A 80 -6.82 13.96 10.94
CA ALA A 80 -5.78 14.23 9.95
C ALA A 80 -6.36 14.21 8.52
N ILE A 81 -7.34 13.34 8.25
CA ILE A 81 -8.05 13.30 6.98
C ILE A 81 -8.91 14.56 6.82
N ASP A 82 -9.66 14.95 7.86
CA ASP A 82 -10.48 16.17 7.84
C ASP A 82 -9.63 17.42 7.58
N ALA A 83 -8.45 17.52 8.20
CA ALA A 83 -7.52 18.62 7.95
C ALA A 83 -7.01 18.65 6.51
N LEU A 84 -6.68 17.48 5.95
CA LEU A 84 -6.27 17.36 4.54
C LEU A 84 -7.40 17.79 3.59
N VAL A 85 -8.63 17.37 3.86
CA VAL A 85 -9.80 17.76 3.07
C VAL A 85 -10.01 19.28 3.15
N ALA A 86 -9.90 19.87 4.32
CA ALA A 86 -10.00 21.32 4.48
C ALA A 86 -8.91 22.07 3.70
N ASP A 87 -7.68 21.55 3.66
CA ASP A 87 -6.60 22.13 2.87
C ASP A 87 -6.85 22.00 1.36
N LEU A 88 -7.46 20.89 0.91
CA LEU A 88 -7.87 20.69 -0.49
C LEU A 88 -8.97 21.69 -0.89
N GLU A 89 -10.03 21.80 -0.08
CA GLU A 89 -11.12 22.77 -0.30
C GLU A 89 -10.63 24.21 -0.21
N GLY A 90 -9.65 24.48 0.66
CA GLY A 90 -8.98 25.77 0.79
C GLY A 90 -8.04 26.11 -0.37
N GLY A 91 -7.82 25.18 -1.31
CA GLY A 91 -6.96 25.38 -2.47
C GLY A 91 -5.46 25.44 -2.13
N ALA A 92 -5.05 24.94 -0.97
CA ALA A 92 -3.64 24.89 -0.56
C ALA A 92 -2.79 24.07 -1.55
N TYR A 93 -3.43 23.13 -2.25
CA TYR A 93 -2.83 22.27 -3.26
C TYR A 93 -3.23 22.62 -4.70
N GLY A 94 -3.88 23.78 -4.92
CA GLY A 94 -4.45 24.17 -6.20
C GLY A 94 -5.88 23.67 -6.41
N LEU A 95 -6.32 23.61 -7.67
CA LEU A 95 -7.65 23.12 -8.03
C LEU A 95 -7.64 21.59 -8.07
N VAL A 96 -8.41 20.98 -7.18
CA VAL A 96 -8.62 19.54 -7.11
C VAL A 96 -10.12 19.29 -7.30
N ASP A 97 -10.48 18.58 -8.36
CA ASP A 97 -11.89 18.27 -8.69
C ASP A 97 -12.41 17.02 -7.97
N ALA A 98 -11.52 16.14 -7.50
CA ALA A 98 -11.91 14.94 -6.79
C ALA A 98 -10.76 14.38 -5.92
N PHE A 99 -11.11 13.88 -4.75
CA PHE A 99 -10.22 13.20 -3.81
C PHE A 99 -10.89 11.92 -3.30
N LEU A 100 -10.22 10.78 -3.50
CA LEU A 100 -10.70 9.46 -3.07
C LEU A 100 -9.60 8.73 -2.30
N LEU A 101 -9.89 8.35 -1.06
CA LEU A 101 -9.01 7.57 -0.19
C LEU A 101 -9.55 6.15 -0.01
N ILE A 102 -8.72 5.14 -0.27
CA ILE A 102 -9.09 3.72 -0.20
C ILE A 102 -8.09 2.94 0.65
N ARG A 103 -8.59 2.03 1.49
CA ARG A 103 -7.80 1.04 2.22
C ARG A 103 -8.55 -0.28 2.35
N ASN A 104 -7.83 -1.40 2.25
CA ASN A 104 -8.40 -2.75 2.34
C ASN A 104 -9.59 -3.00 1.39
N GLY A 105 -9.61 -2.36 0.22
CA GLY A 105 -10.70 -2.49 -0.75
C GLY A 105 -11.95 -1.67 -0.40
N ARG A 106 -11.86 -0.72 0.54
CA ARG A 106 -12.97 0.13 0.98
C ARG A 106 -12.64 1.60 0.81
N ALA A 107 -13.61 2.39 0.35
CA ALA A 107 -13.52 3.85 0.32
C ALA A 107 -13.68 4.39 1.74
N VAL A 108 -12.71 5.20 2.15
CA VAL A 108 -12.63 5.80 3.49
C VAL A 108 -13.05 7.27 3.45
N ALA A 109 -12.71 7.98 2.39
CA ALA A 109 -13.13 9.36 2.15
C ALA A 109 -13.32 9.56 0.63
N ASP A 110 -14.36 10.29 0.24
CA ASP A 110 -14.67 10.68 -1.14
C ASP A 110 -15.17 12.13 -1.13
N HIS A 111 -14.44 13.02 -1.79
CA HIS A 111 -14.72 14.45 -1.89
C HIS A 111 -14.63 14.89 -3.36
N ARG A 112 -15.52 15.77 -3.79
CA ARG A 112 -15.60 16.31 -5.15
C ARG A 112 -15.86 17.81 -5.12
#